data_AF-A0A7X1J4Q1-F1
#
_entry.id   AF-A0A7X1J4Q1-F1
#
_cell.length_a   1.000
_cell.length_b   1.000
_cell.length_c   1.000
_cell.angle_alpha   90.00
_cell.angle_beta   90.00
_cell.angle_gamma   90.00
#
_symmetry.space_group_name_H-M   'P 1'
#
loop_
_entity.id
_entity.type
_entity.pdbx_description
1 polymer ?
#
loop_
_entity_poly.entity_id
_entity_poly.type
_entity_poly.pdbx_seq_one_letter_code
_entity_poly.pdbx_strand_id
1 'polypeptide(L)'
;MHAHPPGNPPGNLAPHIPADHWRRAQDTGAPVVIVVHTTDPSGVPWRRILIAVGVAGAAAMGGWGLVVALCALLDATAHAVTVIATAAGPIGVGGITLNRARFK
;
A
#
# COMPACT_ATOMS: atom_id res chain seq x y z
N MET A 1 47.55 -16.70 -7.39
CA MET A 1 46.68 -15.76 -6.66
C MET A 1 46.27 -14.68 -7.65
N HIS A 2 45.08 -14.76 -8.25
CA HIS A 2 44.58 -13.79 -9.22
C HIS A 2 43.31 -13.14 -8.66
N ALA A 3 43.36 -11.82 -8.50
CA ALA A 3 42.27 -11.01 -7.98
C ALA A 3 41.07 -11.00 -8.94
N HIS A 4 39.87 -11.17 -8.39
CA HIS A 4 38.60 -11.02 -9.10
C HIS A 4 38.24 -9.51 -9.15
N PRO A 5 38.08 -8.87 -10.32
CA PRO A 5 37.66 -7.48 -10.41
C PRO A 5 36.15 -7.35 -10.12
N PRO A 6 35.70 -6.19 -9.61
CA PRO A 6 34.30 -5.95 -9.31
C PRO A 6 33.47 -5.78 -10.58
N GLY A 7 32.55 -6.73 -10.80
CA GLY A 7 31.25 -6.50 -11.43
C GLY A 7 31.22 -6.14 -12.92
N ASN A 8 31.26 -7.16 -13.78
CA ASN A 8 30.78 -6.99 -15.15
C ASN A 8 29.23 -6.99 -15.15
N PRO A 9 28.58 -6.08 -15.89
CA PRO A 9 27.14 -5.87 -15.83
C PRO A 9 26.35 -7.09 -16.33
N PRO A 10 25.20 -7.41 -15.72
CA PRO A 10 24.40 -8.55 -16.12
C PRO A 10 23.70 -8.21 -17.43
N GLY A 11 24.06 -8.88 -18.53
CA GLY A 11 23.27 -8.75 -19.75
C GLY A 11 23.88 -9.21 -21.06
N ASN A 12 25.20 -9.47 -21.15
CA ASN A 12 25.78 -9.89 -22.45
C ASN A 12 26.92 -10.91 -22.36
N LEU A 13 27.10 -11.55 -21.20
CA LEU A 13 27.90 -12.77 -21.14
C LEU A 13 27.00 -13.89 -21.65
N ALA A 14 27.30 -14.42 -22.82
CA ALA A 14 26.73 -15.69 -23.26
C ALA A 14 26.87 -16.71 -22.11
N PRO A 15 25.86 -17.56 -21.84
CA PRO A 15 25.92 -18.54 -20.76
C PRO A 15 27.26 -19.27 -20.78
N HIS A 16 28.11 -19.01 -19.80
CA HIS A 16 29.45 -19.59 -19.78
C HIS A 16 29.30 -21.05 -19.35
N ILE A 17 29.47 -21.95 -20.31
CA ILE A 17 29.53 -23.38 -20.02
C ILE A 17 30.96 -23.66 -19.54
N PRO A 18 31.18 -24.16 -18.32
CA PRO A 18 32.53 -24.48 -17.86
C PRO A 18 33.15 -25.56 -18.75
N ALA A 19 34.42 -25.39 -19.13
CA ALA A 19 35.09 -26.24 -20.12
C ALA A 19 35.10 -27.73 -19.74
N ASP A 20 35.13 -28.01 -18.44
CA ASP A 20 35.15 -29.36 -17.87
C ASP A 20 33.80 -30.06 -18.07
N HIS A 21 32.70 -29.31 -17.93
CA HIS A 21 31.35 -29.80 -18.20
C HIS A 21 31.15 -30.06 -19.70
N TRP A 22 31.71 -29.19 -20.56
CA TRP A 22 31.67 -29.38 -22.01
C TRP A 22 32.45 -30.62 -22.46
N ARG A 23 33.70 -30.79 -21.98
CA ARG A 23 34.53 -31.97 -22.33
C ARG A 23 33.89 -33.26 -21.85
N ARG A 24 33.41 -33.31 -20.60
CA ARG A 24 32.70 -34.49 -20.09
C ARG A 24 31.47 -34.83 -20.93
N ALA A 25 30.70 -33.83 -21.35
CA ALA A 25 29.53 -34.05 -22.20
C ALA A 25 29.91 -34.59 -23.59
N GLN A 26 31.03 -34.13 -24.17
CA GLN A 26 31.57 -34.67 -25.43
C GLN A 26 32.02 -36.13 -25.29
N ASP A 27 32.74 -36.45 -24.21
CA ASP A 27 33.27 -37.79 -23.98
C ASP A 27 32.17 -38.82 -23.67
N THR A 28 31.08 -38.36 -23.04
CA THR A 28 29.97 -39.24 -22.61
C THR A 28 28.81 -39.24 -23.62
N GLY A 29 28.82 -38.34 -24.61
CA GLY A 29 27.68 -38.12 -25.50
C GLY A 29 26.42 -37.58 -24.80
N ALA A 30 26.57 -37.02 -23.60
CA ALA A 30 25.45 -36.56 -22.79
C ALA A 30 24.91 -35.20 -23.29
N PRO A 31 23.58 -35.00 -23.35
CA PRO A 31 22.99 -33.76 -23.83
C PRO A 31 23.22 -32.60 -22.84
N VAL A 32 23.57 -31.41 -23.36
CA VAL A 32 23.76 -30.18 -22.58
C VAL A 32 22.55 -29.26 -22.77
N VAL A 33 21.85 -28.94 -21.67
CA VAL A 33 20.70 -28.03 -21.67
C VAL A 33 21.12 -26.67 -21.13
N ILE A 34 20.96 -25.63 -21.96
CA ILE A 34 21.25 -24.24 -21.60
C ILE A 34 19.94 -23.56 -21.24
N VAL A 35 19.75 -23.22 -19.96
CA VAL A 35 18.59 -22.45 -19.49
C VAL A 35 18.99 -20.99 -19.39
N VAL A 36 18.39 -20.15 -20.24
CA VAL A 36 18.53 -18.70 -20.15
C VAL A 36 17.30 -18.16 -19.44
N HIS A 37 17.48 -17.70 -18.20
CA HIS A 37 16.43 -16.92 -17.53
C HIS A 37 16.39 -15.54 -18.18
N THR A 38 15.42 -15.34 -19.07
CA THR A 38 15.10 -14.00 -19.56
C THR A 38 14.36 -13.24 -18.46
N THR A 39 14.98 -12.18 -17.96
CA THR A 39 14.22 -11.08 -17.33
C THR A 39 13.78 -10.19 -18.46
N ASP A 40 12.63 -10.48 -19.06
CA ASP A 40 12.07 -9.64 -20.13
C ASP A 40 11.78 -8.24 -19.56
N PRO A 41 12.54 -7.20 -19.94
CA PRO A 41 12.31 -5.85 -19.44
C PRO A 41 11.03 -5.25 -20.05
N SER A 42 10.43 -5.89 -21.06
CA SER A 42 9.16 -5.49 -21.67
C SER A 42 7.93 -6.09 -20.98
N GLY A 43 8.12 -6.98 -20.00
CA GLY A 43 7.04 -7.54 -19.21
C GLY A 43 6.30 -6.48 -18.40
N VAL A 44 4.98 -6.63 -18.26
CA VAL A 44 4.16 -5.74 -17.43
C VAL A 44 4.72 -5.74 -16.01
N PRO A 45 5.08 -4.57 -15.43
CA PRO A 45 5.69 -4.48 -14.12
C PRO A 45 4.62 -4.70 -13.04
N TRP A 46 4.24 -5.97 -12.86
CA TRP A 46 3.10 -6.38 -12.03
C TRP A 46 3.24 -5.94 -10.58
N ARG A 47 4.48 -5.93 -10.09
CA ARG A 47 4.85 -5.35 -8.81
C ARG A 47 4.41 -3.88 -8.67
N ARG A 48 4.58 -3.05 -9.70
CA ARG A 48 4.23 -1.62 -9.66
C ARG A 48 2.72 -1.41 -9.63
N ILE A 49 1.97 -2.22 -10.37
CA ILE A 49 0.51 -2.16 -10.38
C ILE A 49 -0.07 -2.61 -9.03
N LEU A 50 0.42 -3.71 -8.48
CA LEU A 50 -0.01 -4.20 -7.16
C LEU A 50 0.29 -3.21 -6.03
N ILE A 51 1.46 -2.56 -6.07
CA ILE A 51 1.81 -1.50 -5.12
C ILE A 51 0.85 -0.32 -5.25
N ALA A 52 0.59 0.16 -6.47
CA ALA A 52 -0.30 1.29 -6.69
C ALA A 52 -1.74 1.00 -6.22
N VAL A 53 -2.26 -0.20 -6.52
CA VAL A 53 -3.58 -0.65 -6.06
C VAL A 53 -3.63 -0.75 -4.54
N GLY A 54 -2.59 -1.30 -3.91
CA GLY A 54 -2.51 -1.40 -2.46
C GLY A 54 -2.54 -0.03 -1.78
N VAL A 55 -1.76 0.93 -2.28
CA VAL A 55 -1.72 2.30 -1.74
C VAL A 55 -3.06 3.01 -1.95
N ALA A 56 -3.65 2.90 -3.14
CA ALA A 56 -4.95 3.52 -3.43
C ALA A 56 -6.06 2.95 -2.55
N GLY A 57 -6.08 1.62 -2.36
CA GLY A 57 -7.04 0.95 -1.50
C GLY A 57 -6.90 1.35 -0.03
N ALA A 58 -5.67 1.39 0.50
CA ALA A 58 -5.40 1.82 1.87
C ALA A 58 -5.82 3.27 2.12
N ALA A 59 -5.53 4.17 1.17
CA ALA A 59 -5.92 5.57 1.27
C ALA A 59 -7.45 5.74 1.25
N ALA A 60 -8.15 5.01 0.37
CA ALA A 60 -9.60 5.07 0.28
C ALA A 60 -10.28 4.53 1.55
N MET A 61 -9.84 3.38 2.05
CA MET A 61 -10.38 2.81 3.29
C MET A 61 -10.08 3.70 4.51
N GLY A 62 -8.87 4.24 4.61
CA GLY A 62 -8.50 5.17 5.68
C GLY A 62 -9.32 6.47 5.65
N GLY A 63 -9.52 7.04 4.45
CA GLY A 63 -10.33 8.25 4.26
C GLY A 63 -11.80 8.04 4.63
N TRP A 64 -12.41 6.96 4.18
CA TRP A 64 -13.78 6.61 4.58
C TRP A 64 -13.89 6.32 6.09
N GLY A 65 -12.88 5.68 6.68
CA GLY A 65 -12.82 5.47 8.13
C GLY A 65 -12.83 6.78 8.93
N LEU A 66 -12.08 7.80 8.48
CA LEU A 66 -12.10 9.13 9.10
C LEU A 66 -13.45 9.81 8.99
N VAL A 67 -14.10 9.72 7.83
CA VAL A 67 -15.45 10.28 7.64
C VAL A 67 -16.46 9.61 8.58
N VAL A 68 -16.43 8.28 8.66
CA VAL A 68 -17.29 7.52 9.58
C VAL A 68 -17.00 7.89 11.03
N ALA A 69 -15.73 8.00 11.42
CA ALA A 69 -15.35 8.39 12.78
C ALA A 69 -15.83 9.81 13.12
N LEU A 70 -15.71 10.75 12.18
CA LEU A 70 -16.22 12.11 12.36
C LEU A 70 -17.74 12.13 12.49
N CYS A 71 -18.46 11.41 11.62
CA CYS A 71 -19.91 11.26 11.72
C CYS A 71 -20.33 10.63 13.06
N ALA A 72 -19.65 9.58 13.51
CA ALA A 72 -19.95 8.92 14.78
C ALA A 72 -19.70 9.84 15.99
N LEU A 73 -18.64 10.65 15.94
CA LEU A 73 -18.35 11.63 16.99
C LEU A 73 -19.42 12.72 17.07
N LEU A 74 -19.85 13.24 15.91
CA LEU A 74 -20.91 14.23 15.83
C LEU A 74 -22.26 13.65 16.27
N ASP A 75 -22.58 12.42 15.88
CA ASP A 75 -23.81 11.73 16.29
C ASP A 75 -23.85 11.52 17.81
N ALA A 76 -22.77 10.99 18.40
CA ALA A 76 -22.67 10.81 19.85
C ALA A 76 -22.80 12.15 20.60
N THR A 77 -22.20 13.23 20.06
CA THR A 77 -22.29 14.57 20.63
C THR A 77 -23.71 15.12 20.53
N ALA A 78 -24.33 15.02 19.35
CA ALA A 78 -25.71 15.48 19.13
C ALA A 78 -26.68 14.71 20.02
N HIS A 79 -26.47 13.41 20.21
CA HIS A 79 -27.31 12.61 21.08
C HIS A 79 -27.17 13.02 22.54
N ALA A 80 -25.95 13.29 23.01
CA ALA A 80 -25.70 13.83 24.34
C ALA A 80 -26.32 15.23 24.53
N VAL A 81 -26.14 16.15 23.58
CA VAL A 81 -26.75 17.49 23.62
C VAL A 81 -28.27 17.39 23.63
N THR A 82 -28.85 16.50 22.83
CA THR A 82 -30.30 16.28 22.79
C THR A 82 -30.81 15.72 24.11
N VAL A 83 -30.11 14.75 24.71
CA VAL A 83 -30.46 14.20 26.05
C VAL A 83 -30.35 15.28 27.13
N ILE A 84 -29.32 16.12 27.09
CA ILE A 84 -29.17 17.23 28.02
C ILE A 84 -30.27 18.28 27.77
N ALA A 85 -30.63 18.57 26.53
CA ALA A 85 -31.68 19.53 26.17
C ALA A 85 -33.08 19.07 26.56
N THR A 86 -33.37 17.79 26.44
CA THR A 86 -34.64 17.22 26.89
C THR A 86 -34.68 17.07 28.41
N ALA A 87 -33.55 16.79 29.06
CA ALA A 87 -33.48 16.69 30.52
C ALA A 87 -33.46 18.05 31.23
N ALA A 88 -32.91 19.11 30.61
CA ALA A 88 -32.69 20.40 31.27
C ALA A 88 -33.77 21.46 31.00
N GLY A 89 -34.74 21.23 30.09
CA GLY A 89 -35.56 22.33 29.58
C GLY A 89 -34.71 23.35 28.80
N PRO A 90 -35.25 24.50 28.34
CA PRO A 90 -34.54 25.41 27.43
C PRO A 90 -33.18 25.81 28.01
N ILE A 91 -32.11 25.26 27.44
CA ILE A 91 -30.76 25.32 28.01
C ILE A 91 -30.23 26.76 27.90
N GLY A 92 -30.29 27.49 29.01
CA GLY A 92 -29.42 28.64 29.25
C GLY A 92 -28.02 28.13 29.55
N VAL A 93 -27.11 28.21 28.58
CA VAL A 93 -25.68 28.00 28.83
C VAL A 93 -25.14 29.30 29.45
N GLY A 94 -24.73 29.24 30.72
CA GLY A 94 -24.03 30.35 31.39
C GLY A 94 -24.92 31.51 31.88
N GLY A 95 -26.17 31.26 32.29
CA GLY A 95 -27.03 32.30 32.87
C GLY A 95 -27.67 33.26 31.86
N ILE A 96 -27.43 33.06 30.55
CA ILE A 96 -28.12 33.78 29.49
C ILE A 96 -29.39 33.01 29.14
N THR A 97 -30.45 33.26 29.90
CA THR A 97 -31.80 32.86 29.50
C THR A 97 -32.16 33.70 28.28
N LEU A 98 -32.18 33.09 27.08
CA LEU A 98 -32.81 33.71 25.90
C LEU A 98 -34.33 33.74 26.15
N ASN A 99 -34.75 34.72 26.94
CA ASN A 99 -36.14 35.11 27.04
C ASN A 99 -36.55 35.65 25.66
N ARG A 100 -37.49 34.99 24.99
CA ARG A 100 -38.22 35.58 23.86
C ARG A 100 -38.91 36.84 24.39
N ALA A 101 -38.28 37.99 24.22
CA ALA A 101 -38.95 39.27 24.31
C ALA A 101 -39.99 39.31 23.18
N ARG A 102 -41.23 38.91 23.50
CA ARG A 102 -42.39 39.27 22.70
C ARG A 102 -42.51 40.79 22.79
N PHE A 103 -42.07 41.49 21.75
CA PHE A 103 -42.52 42.85 21.52
C PHE A 103 -44.03 42.79 21.20
N LYS A 104 -44.79 43.64 21.89
CA LYS A 104 -46.20 43.86 21.64
C LYS A 104 -46.37 44.85 20.48
#